data_AF-A0A837IER3-F1
#
_entry.id   AF-A0A837IER3-F1
#
_cell.length_a   1.000
_cell.length_b   1.000
_cell.length_c   1.000
_cell.angle_alpha   90.00
_cell.angle_beta   90.00
_cell.angle_gamma   90.00
#
_symmetry.space_group_name_H-M   'P 1'
#
loop_
_entity.id
_entity.type
_entity.pdbx_description
1 polymer ?
#
loop_
_entity_poly.entity_id
_entity_poly.type
_entity_poly.pdbx_seq_one_letter_code
_entity_poly.pdbx_strand_id
1 'polypeptide(L)'
;MTKPLRAAIEIICGDIVNPRQILEIGSRQAVNQNDLANVRELFPSGKFIGLDMQEGPGVDIVASANKLPFPNNSFDLVLCLETLEHADKPWMVSAEIERVLKPTGVTIVSSQQNFPIHKHPSDYFRYTPYGLNLLFQKLKGKLTVAISPPFDDEVKLNPQHIILVGMKKYDEKLLRRIKKSLKNNIATISVHKPYIHRFQDFFKFIKRAVAEFHFRQEIEFF
;
A
#
# COMPACT_ATOMS: atom_id res chain seq x y z
N MET A 1 4.26 2.22 -7.07
CA MET A 1 3.59 3.26 -6.26
C MET A 1 3.23 4.48 -7.12
N THR A 2 2.07 5.10 -6.93
CA THR A 2 1.68 6.36 -7.62
C THR A 2 2.10 7.59 -6.81
N LYS A 3 2.21 8.78 -7.45
CA LYS A 3 2.56 10.04 -6.74
C LYS A 3 1.57 10.39 -5.62
N PRO A 4 0.23 10.31 -5.81
CA PRO A 4 -0.72 10.61 -4.74
C PRO A 4 -0.63 9.63 -3.58
N LEU A 5 -0.41 8.34 -3.87
CA LEU A 5 -0.17 7.33 -2.84
C LEU A 5 1.11 7.64 -2.06
N ARG A 6 2.22 7.94 -2.75
CA ARG A 6 3.49 8.31 -2.11
C ARG A 6 3.30 9.49 -1.15
N ALA A 7 2.67 10.57 -1.60
CA ALA A 7 2.38 11.73 -0.76
C ALA A 7 1.51 11.37 0.47
N ALA A 8 0.49 10.53 0.28
CA ALA A 8 -0.34 10.08 1.41
C ALA A 8 0.47 9.28 2.44
N ILE A 9 1.36 8.40 1.99
CA ILE A 9 2.26 7.63 2.86
C ILE A 9 3.22 8.57 3.61
N GLU A 10 3.84 9.55 2.94
CA GLU A 10 4.70 10.54 3.57
C GLU A 10 3.98 11.31 4.69
N ILE A 11 2.75 11.78 4.42
CA ILE A 11 1.92 12.50 5.39
C ILE A 11 1.61 11.61 6.60
N ILE A 12 1.18 10.37 6.37
CA ILE A 12 0.85 9.43 7.44
C ILE A 12 2.09 9.10 8.28
N CYS A 13 3.22 8.80 7.63
CA CYS A 13 4.48 8.49 8.30
C CYS A 13 5.03 9.67 9.10
N GLY A 14 4.85 10.91 8.62
CA GLY A 14 5.24 12.12 9.34
C GLY A 14 4.51 12.31 10.69
N ASP A 15 3.33 11.70 10.84
CA ASP A 15 2.59 11.69 12.11
C ASP A 15 2.98 10.54 13.05
N ILE A 16 3.82 9.60 12.62
CA ILE A 16 4.32 8.49 13.45
C ILE A 16 5.64 8.91 14.08
N VAL A 17 5.66 8.95 15.42
CA VAL A 17 6.81 9.47 16.15
C VAL A 17 7.92 8.41 16.24
N ASN A 18 9.05 8.67 15.57
CA ASN A 18 10.35 8.00 15.71
C ASN A 18 10.29 6.47 15.90
N PRO A 19 9.73 5.71 14.95
CA PRO A 19 9.77 4.25 15.03
C PRO A 19 11.24 3.78 15.00
N ARG A 20 11.61 2.83 15.88
CA ARG A 20 13.00 2.34 15.97
C ARG A 20 13.22 1.10 15.11
N GLN A 21 12.24 0.20 15.09
CA GLN A 21 12.26 -1.04 14.31
C GLN A 21 11.17 -0.97 13.24
N ILE A 22 11.56 -0.87 11.97
CA ILE A 22 10.66 -0.77 10.83
C ILE A 22 10.82 -1.99 9.93
N LEU A 23 9.71 -2.58 9.53
CA LEU A 23 9.65 -3.63 8.51
C LEU A 23 8.86 -3.12 7.30
N GLU A 24 9.40 -3.27 6.11
CA GLU A 24 8.67 -3.12 4.84
C GLU A 24 8.53 -4.49 4.17
N ILE A 25 7.29 -4.91 3.93
CA ILE A 25 6.94 -6.14 3.24
C ILE A 25 6.63 -5.80 1.78
N GLY A 26 7.24 -6.56 0.86
CA GLY A 26 7.18 -6.27 -0.58
C GLY A 26 8.11 -5.13 -0.98
N SER A 27 9.29 -5.03 -0.36
CA SER A 27 10.17 -3.87 -0.50
C SER A 27 10.94 -3.80 -1.82
N ARG A 28 10.81 -4.82 -2.70
CA ARG A 28 11.55 -4.85 -3.95
C ARG A 28 11.10 -3.72 -4.88
N GLN A 29 12.02 -2.81 -5.17
CA GLN A 29 11.75 -1.69 -6.05
C GLN A 29 11.72 -2.16 -7.52
N ALA A 30 10.61 -1.85 -8.21
CA ALA A 30 10.49 -2.10 -9.63
C ALA A 30 11.41 -1.14 -10.42
N VAL A 31 11.90 -1.60 -11.58
CA VAL A 31 12.71 -0.79 -12.49
C VAL A 31 11.99 0.54 -12.79
N ASN A 32 12.70 1.66 -12.65
CA ASN A 32 12.19 3.03 -12.81
C ASN A 32 11.12 3.47 -11.78
N GLN A 33 11.00 2.80 -10.64
CA GLN A 33 10.14 3.25 -9.54
C GLN A 33 10.90 3.59 -8.25
N ASN A 34 12.23 3.57 -8.26
CA ASN A 34 13.05 3.73 -7.06
C ASN A 34 12.70 5.02 -6.28
N ASP A 35 12.54 6.15 -6.97
CA ASP A 35 12.25 7.45 -6.33
C ASP A 35 10.87 7.47 -5.63
N LEU A 36 9.89 6.72 -6.13
CA LEU A 36 8.54 6.69 -5.55
C LEU A 36 8.35 5.55 -4.56
N ALA A 37 9.02 4.42 -4.76
CA ALA A 37 8.87 3.22 -3.94
C ALA A 37 9.81 3.22 -2.73
N ASN A 38 10.91 3.95 -2.76
CA ASN A 38 11.85 3.98 -1.65
C ASN A 38 11.30 4.82 -0.48
N VAL A 39 10.73 4.13 0.52
CA VAL A 39 10.22 4.78 1.73
C VAL A 39 11.22 4.79 2.90
N ARG A 40 12.39 4.17 2.73
CA ARG A 40 13.42 4.07 3.76
C ARG A 40 13.93 5.44 4.22
N GLU A 41 14.04 6.39 3.29
CA GLU A 41 14.51 7.75 3.57
C GLU A 41 13.61 8.53 4.55
N LEU A 42 12.35 8.10 4.73
CA LEU A 42 11.44 8.70 5.70
C LEU A 42 11.82 8.36 7.16
N PHE A 43 12.73 7.40 7.36
CA PHE A 43 13.09 6.88 8.69
C PHE A 43 14.61 6.84 8.90
N PRO A 44 15.32 7.99 8.82
CA PRO A 44 16.79 8.02 8.85
C PRO A 44 17.37 7.52 10.19
N SER A 45 16.61 7.63 11.28
CA SER A 45 17.05 7.25 12.63
C SER A 45 16.63 5.84 13.04
N GLY A 46 15.84 5.14 12.23
CA GLY A 46 15.28 3.82 12.54
C GLY A 46 16.04 2.70 11.85
N LYS A 47 16.08 1.52 12.47
CA LYS A 47 16.53 0.30 11.81
C LYS A 47 15.41 -0.18 10.87
N PHE A 48 15.62 0.06 9.59
CA PHE A 48 14.70 -0.31 8.52
C PHE A 48 15.12 -1.64 7.88
N ILE A 49 14.18 -2.58 7.78
CA ILE A 49 14.37 -3.88 7.14
C ILE A 49 13.36 -4.01 6.01
N GLY A 50 13.86 -4.16 4.78
CA GLY A 50 13.06 -4.51 3.61
C GLY A 50 13.02 -6.02 3.41
N LEU A 51 11.83 -6.58 3.20
CA LEU A 51 11.60 -7.99 2.94
C LEU A 51 10.80 -8.17 1.65
N ASP A 52 11.24 -9.10 0.81
CA ASP A 52 10.51 -9.50 -0.39
C ASP A 52 10.74 -10.99 -0.66
N MET A 53 9.91 -11.61 -1.51
CA MET A 53 10.11 -13.00 -1.95
C MET A 53 11.20 -13.13 -3.02
N GLN A 54 11.65 -12.02 -3.60
CA GLN A 54 12.69 -11.95 -4.62
C GLN A 54 13.80 -10.97 -4.22
N GLU A 55 15.02 -11.25 -4.65
CA GLU A 55 16.14 -10.31 -4.51
C GLU A 55 15.93 -9.05 -5.36
N GLY A 56 16.50 -7.93 -4.91
CA GLY A 56 16.53 -6.70 -5.69
C GLY A 56 16.76 -5.44 -4.83
N PRO A 57 16.75 -4.26 -5.46
CA PRO A 57 16.93 -3.00 -4.75
C PRO A 57 15.85 -2.81 -3.67
N GLY A 58 16.27 -2.42 -2.47
CA GLY A 58 15.39 -2.23 -1.32
C GLY A 58 15.14 -3.49 -0.47
N VAL A 59 15.65 -4.66 -0.87
CA VAL A 59 15.45 -5.93 -0.15
C VAL A 59 16.68 -6.24 0.71
N ASP A 60 16.49 -6.38 2.02
CA ASP A 60 17.52 -6.84 2.97
C ASP A 60 17.39 -8.34 3.26
N ILE A 61 16.17 -8.88 3.21
CA ILE A 61 15.86 -10.28 3.53
C ILE A 61 14.93 -10.87 2.46
N VAL A 62 15.33 -11.99 1.87
CA VAL A 62 14.49 -12.75 0.95
C VAL A 62 13.68 -13.78 1.74
N ALA A 63 12.36 -13.57 1.86
CA ALA A 63 11.48 -14.48 2.58
C ALA A 63 10.00 -14.30 2.17
N SER A 64 9.18 -15.30 2.47
CA SER A 64 7.73 -15.24 2.24
C SER A 64 7.02 -14.43 3.32
N ALA A 65 6.13 -13.53 2.91
CA ALA A 65 5.24 -12.81 3.83
C ALA A 65 4.17 -13.70 4.47
N ASN A 66 3.93 -14.90 3.94
CA ASN A 66 3.01 -15.88 4.54
C ASN A 66 3.55 -16.42 5.89
N LYS A 67 4.86 -16.30 6.12
CA LYS A 67 5.52 -16.66 7.39
C LYS A 67 6.79 -15.82 7.56
N LEU A 68 6.63 -14.68 8.22
CA LEU A 68 7.72 -13.74 8.43
C LEU A 68 8.79 -14.33 9.38
N PRO A 69 10.09 -14.20 9.04
CA PRO A 69 11.19 -14.79 9.82
C PRO A 69 11.55 -13.94 11.05
N PHE A 70 10.55 -13.41 11.76
CA PHE A 70 10.73 -12.53 12.91
C PHE A 70 9.92 -13.00 14.11
N PRO A 71 10.37 -12.74 15.34
CA PRO A 71 9.59 -13.04 16.54
C PRO A 71 8.35 -12.16 16.66
N ASN A 72 7.44 -12.55 17.55
CA ASN A 72 6.24 -11.76 17.86
C ASN A 72 6.65 -10.39 18.43
N ASN A 73 5.86 -9.34 18.16
CA ASN A 73 6.04 -8.01 18.74
C ASN A 73 7.46 -7.42 18.54
N SER A 74 8.02 -7.53 17.33
CA SER A 74 9.38 -7.10 17.01
C SER A 74 9.45 -5.69 16.41
N PHE A 75 8.38 -5.20 15.80
CA PHE A 75 8.40 -3.95 15.02
C PHE A 75 7.50 -2.86 15.60
N ASP A 76 8.01 -1.63 15.60
CA ASP A 76 7.26 -0.41 15.94
C ASP A 76 6.40 0.04 14.75
N LEU A 77 6.90 -0.19 13.53
CA LEU A 77 6.20 0.11 12.28
C LEU A 77 6.31 -1.06 11.30
N VAL A 78 5.18 -1.47 10.73
CA VAL A 78 5.13 -2.47 9.64
C VAL A 78 4.41 -1.87 8.43
N LEU A 79 5.12 -1.77 7.31
CA LEU A 79 4.63 -1.27 6.03
C LEU A 79 4.37 -2.46 5.09
N CYS A 80 3.25 -2.44 4.39
CA CYS A 80 2.94 -3.37 3.31
C CYS A 80 2.22 -2.58 2.21
N LEU A 81 2.97 -2.10 1.23
CA LEU A 81 2.50 -1.09 0.28
C LEU A 81 2.35 -1.71 -1.11
N GLU A 82 1.14 -1.74 -1.66
CA GLU A 82 0.86 -2.25 -3.03
C GLU A 82 1.46 -3.66 -3.26
N THR A 83 1.26 -4.51 -2.25
CA THR A 83 1.83 -5.87 -2.19
C THR A 83 0.77 -6.91 -1.87
N LEU A 84 -0.23 -6.57 -1.04
CA LEU A 84 -1.20 -7.53 -0.52
C LEU A 84 -2.16 -8.09 -1.61
N GLU A 85 -2.35 -7.37 -2.71
CA GLU A 85 -3.09 -7.81 -3.90
C GLU A 85 -2.42 -9.00 -4.59
N HIS A 86 -1.10 -9.15 -4.40
CA HIS A 86 -0.27 -10.20 -4.98
C HIS A 86 -0.07 -11.38 -4.04
N ALA A 87 -0.59 -11.32 -2.80
CA ALA A 87 -0.54 -12.44 -1.87
C ALA A 87 -1.62 -13.46 -2.24
N ASP A 88 -1.26 -14.73 -2.40
CA ASP A 88 -2.20 -15.83 -2.62
C ASP A 88 -3.07 -16.11 -1.38
N LYS A 89 -2.53 -15.81 -0.20
CA LYS A 89 -3.18 -16.00 1.11
C LYS A 89 -3.09 -14.72 1.95
N PRO A 90 -3.80 -13.64 1.58
CA PRO A 90 -3.67 -12.34 2.23
C PRO A 90 -4.05 -12.36 3.71
N TRP A 91 -4.92 -13.29 4.14
CA TRP A 91 -5.24 -13.52 5.55
C TRP A 91 -4.06 -14.06 6.37
N MET A 92 -3.15 -14.81 5.77
CA MET A 92 -1.92 -15.26 6.43
C MET A 92 -0.94 -14.10 6.58
N VAL A 93 -0.77 -13.31 5.52
CA VAL A 93 0.09 -12.12 5.54
C VAL A 93 -0.42 -11.10 6.58
N SER A 94 -1.73 -10.84 6.64
CA SER A 94 -2.30 -9.93 7.63
C SER A 94 -2.11 -10.44 9.06
N ALA A 95 -2.29 -11.75 9.29
CA ALA A 95 -2.04 -12.37 10.59
C ALA A 95 -0.56 -12.26 11.02
N GLU A 96 0.37 -12.42 10.08
CA GLU A 96 1.81 -12.26 10.33
C GLU A 96 2.18 -10.81 10.63
N ILE A 97 1.62 -9.84 9.89
CA ILE A 97 1.76 -8.40 10.19
C ILE A 97 1.29 -8.13 11.62
N GLU A 98 0.08 -8.58 11.99
CA GLU A 98 -0.44 -8.44 13.35
C GLU A 98 0.45 -9.14 14.38
N ARG A 99 1.05 -10.30 14.06
CA ARG A 99 1.92 -11.05 14.99
C ARG A 99 3.22 -10.30 15.28
N VAL A 100 3.91 -9.81 14.26
CA VAL A 100 5.21 -9.15 14.41
C VAL A 100 5.10 -7.70 14.88
N LEU A 101 3.93 -7.07 14.74
CA LEU A 101 3.69 -5.71 15.25
C LEU A 101 3.70 -5.66 16.78
N LYS A 102 4.40 -4.71 17.39
CA LYS A 102 4.38 -4.50 18.85
C LYS A 102 2.99 -4.07 19.36
N PRO A 103 2.68 -4.24 20.66
CA PRO A 103 1.43 -3.76 21.25
C PRO A 103 1.13 -2.28 21.06
N THR A 104 2.18 -1.45 20.94
CA THR A 104 2.10 0.00 20.68
C THR A 104 2.52 0.36 19.25
N GLY A 105 2.76 -0.64 18.40
CA GLY A 105 3.19 -0.43 17.03
C GLY A 105 2.04 -0.02 16.11
N VAL A 106 2.40 0.57 14.98
CA VAL A 106 1.49 0.96 13.90
C VAL A 106 1.80 0.13 12.65
N THR A 107 0.76 -0.32 11.94
CA THR A 107 0.92 -0.84 10.57
C THR A 107 0.28 0.10 9.58
N ILE A 108 0.91 0.25 8.42
CA ILE A 108 0.34 0.94 7.27
C ILE A 108 0.32 -0.06 6.12
N VAL A 109 -0.89 -0.34 5.62
CA VAL A 109 -1.11 -1.30 4.55
C VAL A 109 -1.83 -0.58 3.43
N SER A 110 -1.29 -0.60 2.21
CA SER A 110 -1.99 -0.10 1.03
C SER A 110 -2.17 -1.18 -0.01
N SER A 111 -3.26 -1.10 -0.77
CA SER A 111 -3.52 -1.98 -1.89
C SER A 111 -4.48 -1.34 -2.89
N GLN A 112 -4.71 -2.03 -4.00
CA GLN A 112 -5.45 -1.55 -5.16
C GLN A 112 -6.91 -2.01 -5.10
N GLN A 113 -7.83 -1.08 -5.38
CA GLN A 113 -9.22 -1.41 -5.66
C GLN A 113 -9.48 -1.30 -7.18
N ASN A 114 -9.24 -0.12 -7.74
CA ASN A 114 -9.43 0.14 -9.16
C ASN A 114 -8.08 0.26 -9.88
N PHE A 115 -7.51 -0.87 -10.27
CA PHE A 115 -6.33 -0.93 -11.11
C PHE A 115 -6.41 -2.12 -12.04
N PRO A 116 -5.98 -2.03 -13.32
CA PRO A 116 -6.17 -3.15 -14.21
C PRO A 116 -5.08 -4.20 -13.99
N ILE A 117 -5.39 -5.45 -14.35
CA ILE A 117 -4.58 -6.63 -14.05
C ILE A 117 -3.11 -6.41 -14.48
N HIS A 118 -2.19 -6.87 -13.64
CA HIS A 118 -0.75 -6.72 -13.85
C HIS A 118 0.06 -7.85 -13.21
N LYS A 119 1.38 -7.92 -13.48
CA LYS A 119 2.30 -8.93 -12.89
C LYS A 119 1.78 -10.38 -12.96
N HIS A 120 1.15 -10.75 -14.06
CA HIS A 120 0.60 -12.09 -14.27
C HIS A 120 1.64 -13.20 -13.99
N PRO A 121 1.25 -14.32 -13.34
CA PRO A 121 -0.08 -14.65 -12.82
C PRO A 121 -0.36 -14.10 -11.41
N SER A 122 0.52 -13.26 -10.86
CA SER A 122 0.59 -12.94 -9.44
C SER A 122 -0.28 -11.77 -8.98
N ASP A 123 -1.48 -11.57 -9.53
CA ASP A 123 -2.40 -10.46 -9.18
C ASP A 123 -3.79 -11.02 -8.89
N TYR A 124 -4.09 -11.20 -7.61
CA TYR A 124 -5.16 -12.09 -7.14
C TYR A 124 -6.34 -11.35 -6.52
N PHE A 125 -6.11 -10.22 -5.83
CA PHE A 125 -7.14 -9.56 -5.02
C PHE A 125 -7.26 -8.07 -5.29
N ARG A 126 -8.51 -7.59 -5.33
CA ARG A 126 -8.86 -6.17 -5.28
C ARG A 126 -9.60 -5.91 -3.98
N TYR A 127 -9.18 -4.90 -3.23
CA TYR A 127 -9.74 -4.65 -1.90
C TYR A 127 -10.59 -3.40 -1.86
N THR A 128 -11.84 -3.55 -1.46
CA THR A 128 -12.61 -2.41 -0.94
C THR A 128 -12.07 -1.98 0.42
N PRO A 129 -12.40 -0.77 0.92
CA PRO A 129 -12.06 -0.35 2.29
C PRO A 129 -12.48 -1.37 3.35
N TYR A 130 -13.66 -1.96 3.17
CA TYR A 130 -14.23 -2.96 4.08
C TYR A 130 -13.47 -4.29 3.99
N GLY A 131 -13.19 -4.76 2.77
CA GLY A 131 -12.44 -6.00 2.54
C GLY A 131 -11.04 -5.95 3.16
N LEU A 132 -10.31 -4.85 2.95
CA LEU A 132 -8.99 -4.68 3.58
C LEU A 132 -9.09 -4.64 5.11
N ASN A 133 -10.10 -3.95 5.65
CA ASN A 133 -10.29 -3.82 7.09
C ASN A 133 -10.60 -5.17 7.77
N LEU A 134 -11.33 -6.06 7.09
CA LEU A 134 -11.71 -7.39 7.59
C LEU A 134 -10.51 -8.35 7.76
N LEU A 135 -9.42 -8.13 7.02
CA LEU A 135 -8.21 -8.94 7.16
C LEU A 135 -7.46 -8.71 8.48
N PHE A 136 -7.70 -7.57 9.14
CA PHE A 136 -6.98 -7.14 10.35
C PHE A 136 -7.93 -7.11 11.55
N GLN A 137 -8.26 -8.29 12.06
CA GLN A 137 -9.26 -8.48 13.12
C GLN A 137 -8.73 -8.18 14.53
N LYS A 138 -7.43 -8.30 14.77
CA LYS A 138 -6.82 -8.07 16.09
C LYS A 138 -6.45 -6.61 16.32
N LEU A 139 -6.47 -5.79 15.27
CA LEU A 139 -6.25 -4.34 15.39
C LEU A 139 -7.49 -3.65 15.97
N LYS A 140 -7.34 -3.03 17.14
CA LYS A 140 -8.40 -2.31 17.85
C LYS A 140 -8.57 -0.88 17.33
N GLY A 141 -7.49 -0.24 16.89
CA GLY A 141 -7.53 1.07 16.23
C GLY A 141 -7.28 0.92 14.75
N LYS A 142 -8.23 1.40 13.95
CA LYS A 142 -8.17 1.34 12.49
C LYS A 142 -8.65 2.66 11.90
N LEU A 143 -7.89 3.16 10.93
CA LEU A 143 -8.29 4.24 10.05
C LEU A 143 -8.08 3.76 8.61
N THR A 144 -9.17 3.64 7.87
CA THR A 144 -9.12 3.32 6.44
C THR A 144 -9.39 4.59 5.64
N VAL A 145 -8.53 4.88 4.68
CA VAL A 145 -8.63 6.02 3.78
C VAL A 145 -8.50 5.54 2.34
N ALA A 146 -9.19 6.22 1.43
CA ALA A 146 -9.12 5.96 0.00
C ALA A 146 -8.44 7.15 -0.69
N ILE A 147 -7.53 6.86 -1.62
CA ILE A 147 -6.74 7.86 -2.35
C ILE A 147 -6.91 7.60 -3.84
N SER A 148 -7.22 8.66 -4.60
CA SER A 148 -7.46 8.58 -6.04
C SER A 148 -7.20 9.93 -6.72
N PRO A 149 -6.88 9.95 -8.03
CA PRO A 149 -7.07 11.13 -8.89
C PRO A 149 -8.53 11.61 -8.86
N PRO A 150 -8.85 12.84 -9.34
CA PRO A 150 -9.83 13.75 -8.73
C PRO A 150 -11.16 13.12 -8.31
N PHE A 151 -11.61 13.51 -7.10
CA PHE A 151 -12.89 13.15 -6.49
C PHE A 151 -14.10 13.72 -7.26
N ASP A 152 -14.48 13.06 -8.35
CA ASP A 152 -15.89 13.00 -8.74
C ASP A 152 -16.61 11.94 -7.84
N ASP A 153 -17.94 11.99 -7.72
CA ASP A 153 -18.68 11.06 -6.86
C ASP A 153 -18.47 9.58 -7.25
N GLU A 154 -18.18 9.30 -8.52
CA GLU A 154 -17.82 7.97 -9.03
C GLU A 154 -16.59 7.39 -8.32
N VAL A 155 -15.62 8.23 -7.95
CA VAL A 155 -14.37 7.82 -7.32
C VAL A 155 -14.56 7.48 -5.84
N LYS A 156 -15.63 8.00 -5.19
CA LYS A 156 -15.98 7.59 -3.83
C LYS A 156 -16.39 6.12 -3.75
N LEU A 157 -16.98 5.59 -4.82
CA LEU A 157 -17.41 4.20 -4.93
C LEU A 157 -16.34 3.30 -5.55
N ASN A 158 -15.41 3.86 -6.31
CA ASN A 158 -14.37 3.11 -7.02
C ASN A 158 -12.97 3.74 -6.93
N PRO A 159 -12.41 3.90 -5.71
CA PRO A 159 -11.10 4.52 -5.55
C PRO A 159 -9.99 3.65 -6.16
N GLN A 160 -8.88 4.27 -6.51
CA GLN A 160 -7.69 3.60 -7.02
C GLN A 160 -6.96 2.83 -5.90
N HIS A 161 -6.62 3.53 -4.81
CA HIS A 161 -5.85 2.99 -3.70
C HIS A 161 -6.64 3.06 -2.39
N ILE A 162 -6.52 1.99 -1.60
CA ILE A 162 -7.00 1.95 -0.22
C ILE A 162 -5.78 1.87 0.70
N ILE A 163 -5.80 2.63 1.79
CA ILE A 163 -4.78 2.60 2.84
C ILE A 163 -5.47 2.32 4.17
N LEU A 164 -4.97 1.32 4.90
CA LEU A 164 -5.30 1.02 6.29
C LEU A 164 -4.13 1.45 7.17
N VAL A 165 -4.40 2.34 8.13
CA VAL A 165 -3.54 2.57 9.29
C VAL A 165 -4.14 1.82 10.46
N GLY A 166 -3.37 0.92 11.05
CA GLY A 166 -3.84 -0.01 12.06
C GLY A 166 -2.93 -0.13 13.28
N MET A 167 -3.50 -0.41 14.44
CA MET A 167 -2.80 -0.49 15.72
C MET A 167 -3.51 -1.46 16.67
N LYS A 168 -2.73 -2.20 17.46
CA LYS A 168 -3.25 -3.18 18.44
C LYS A 168 -4.00 -2.50 19.58
N LYS A 169 -3.51 -1.36 20.05
CA LYS A 169 -4.17 -0.50 21.04
C LYS A 169 -4.76 0.71 20.33
N TYR A 170 -5.98 1.08 20.72
CA TYR A 170 -6.65 2.26 20.16
C TYR A 170 -5.95 3.54 20.64
N ASP A 171 -5.45 4.35 19.70
CA ASP A 171 -4.89 5.69 19.95
C ASP A 171 -5.68 6.73 19.16
N GLU A 172 -6.68 7.32 19.83
CA GLU A 172 -7.53 8.33 19.20
C GLU A 172 -6.77 9.59 18.78
N LYS A 173 -5.76 10.00 19.56
CA LYS A 173 -5.01 11.24 19.30
C LYS A 173 -4.22 11.09 18.00
N LEU A 174 -3.54 9.97 17.82
CA LEU A 174 -2.82 9.67 16.59
C LEU A 174 -3.76 9.59 15.38
N LEU A 175 -4.88 8.86 15.49
CA LEU A 175 -5.83 8.75 14.37
C LEU A 175 -6.46 10.09 13.99
N ARG A 176 -6.80 10.95 14.96
CA ARG A 176 -7.31 12.30 14.70
C ARG A 176 -6.25 13.19 14.03
N ARG A 177 -4.99 13.09 14.48
CA ARG A 177 -3.86 13.81 13.88
C ARG A 177 -3.67 13.41 12.42
N ILE A 178 -3.56 12.12 12.12
CA ILE A 178 -3.44 11.60 10.74
C ILE A 178 -4.58 12.08 9.84
N LYS A 179 -5.84 11.99 10.32
CA LYS A 179 -7.01 12.50 9.58
C LYS A 179 -6.88 13.99 9.27
N LYS A 180 -6.43 14.80 10.24
CA LYS A 180 -6.24 16.25 10.07
C LYS A 180 -5.13 16.54 9.07
N SER A 181 -3.99 15.86 9.17
CA SER A 181 -2.86 16.03 8.26
C SER A 181 -3.23 15.68 6.81
N LEU A 182 -3.95 14.56 6.59
CA LEU A 182 -4.45 14.19 5.27
C LEU A 182 -5.43 15.24 4.70
N LYS A 183 -6.39 15.71 5.51
CA LYS A 183 -7.32 16.76 5.09
C LYS A 183 -6.62 18.07 4.71
N ASN A 184 -5.63 18.48 5.50
CA ASN A 184 -4.87 19.71 5.25
C ASN A 184 -4.04 19.63 3.97
N ASN A 185 -3.70 18.42 3.51
CA ASN A 185 -2.89 18.16 2.33
C ASN A 185 -3.71 17.54 1.17
N ILE A 186 -5.03 17.70 1.18
CA ILE A 186 -5.92 17.05 0.21
C ILE A 186 -5.53 17.36 -1.25
N ALA A 187 -5.04 18.57 -1.53
CA ALA A 187 -4.63 18.98 -2.87
C ALA A 187 -3.43 18.16 -3.41
N THR A 188 -2.57 17.65 -2.53
CA THR A 188 -1.38 16.86 -2.89
C THR A 188 -1.73 15.39 -3.12
N ILE A 189 -2.70 14.87 -2.36
CA ILE A 189 -3.12 13.46 -2.43
C ILE A 189 -4.32 13.23 -3.37
N SER A 190 -4.98 14.30 -3.83
CA SER A 190 -6.07 14.28 -4.79
C SER A 190 -5.83 15.33 -5.87
N VAL A 191 -4.78 15.11 -6.67
CA VAL A 191 -4.43 16.02 -7.77
C VAL A 191 -5.46 15.88 -8.89
N HIS A 192 -6.12 16.98 -9.25
CA HIS A 192 -6.95 17.05 -10.45
C HIS A 192 -6.05 16.92 -11.68
N LYS A 193 -6.27 15.90 -12.52
CA LYS A 193 -5.62 15.84 -13.83
C LYS A 193 -6.37 16.80 -14.77
N PRO A 194 -5.73 17.83 -15.35
CA PRO A 194 -6.36 18.64 -16.39
C PRO A 194 -6.90 17.75 -17.51
N TYR A 195 -8.04 18.11 -18.11
CA TYR A 195 -8.70 17.35 -19.19
C TYR A 195 -7.76 16.93 -20.34
N ILE A 196 -6.70 17.69 -20.61
CA ILE A 196 -5.65 17.38 -21.60
C ILE A 196 -4.91 16.06 -21.31
N HIS A 197 -4.82 15.63 -20.04
CA HIS A 197 -4.24 14.33 -19.68
C HIS A 197 -5.20 13.15 -19.89
N ARG A 198 -6.52 13.37 -20.06
CA ARG A 198 -7.43 12.29 -20.50
C ARG A 198 -7.08 11.82 -21.91
N PHE A 199 -6.57 12.72 -22.76
CA PHE A 199 -6.07 12.37 -24.10
C PHE A 199 -4.77 11.55 -24.04
N GLN A 200 -3.87 11.83 -23.09
CA GLN A 200 -2.67 11.01 -22.88
C GLN A 200 -3.00 9.65 -22.25
N ASP A 201 -3.98 9.60 -21.35
CA ASP A 201 -4.49 8.35 -20.78
C ASP A 201 -5.20 7.52 -21.87
N PHE A 202 -5.86 8.14 -22.85
CA PHE A 202 -6.37 7.47 -24.05
C PHE A 202 -5.23 6.83 -24.88
N PHE A 203 -4.12 7.52 -25.11
CA PHE A 203 -2.95 6.91 -25.77
C PHE A 203 -2.29 5.81 -24.94
N LYS A 204 -2.26 5.92 -23.61
CA LYS A 204 -1.83 4.82 -22.73
C LYS A 204 -2.78 3.64 -22.81
N PHE A 205 -4.08 3.89 -22.90
CA PHE A 205 -5.11 2.88 -23.08
C PHE A 205 -4.92 2.16 -24.42
N ILE A 206 -4.69 2.88 -25.52
CA ILE A 206 -4.36 2.29 -26.83
C ILE A 206 -3.06 1.48 -26.74
N LYS A 207 -2.00 2.04 -26.15
CA LYS A 207 -0.72 1.33 -26.02
C LYS A 207 -0.85 0.06 -25.16
N ARG A 208 -1.77 0.06 -24.19
CA ARG A 208 -2.13 -1.09 -23.36
C ARG A 208 -2.99 -2.10 -24.14
N ALA A 209 -3.98 -1.65 -24.91
CA ALA A 209 -4.77 -2.50 -25.81
C ALA A 209 -3.89 -3.21 -26.86
N VAL A 210 -2.84 -2.53 -27.35
CA VAL A 210 -1.82 -3.13 -28.23
C VAL A 210 -0.97 -4.16 -27.46
N ALA A 211 -0.61 -3.89 -26.20
CA ALA A 211 0.07 -4.87 -25.35
C ALA A 211 -0.82 -6.09 -25.01
N GLU A 212 -2.14 -5.88 -24.92
CA GLU A 212 -3.17 -6.92 -24.75
C GLU A 212 -3.37 -7.77 -26.00
N PHE A 213 -3.05 -7.28 -27.19
CA PHE A 213 -3.11 -8.08 -28.43
C PHE A 213 -2.13 -9.27 -28.44
N HIS A 214 -1.08 -9.20 -27.61
CA HIS A 214 -0.13 -10.29 -27.39
C HIS A 214 -0.41 -11.08 -26.09
N PHE A 215 -1.45 -10.71 -25.35
CA PHE A 215 -1.91 -11.39 -24.14
C PHE A 215 -2.78 -12.60 -24.54
N ARG A 216 -2.36 -13.82 -24.18
CA ARG A 216 -3.18 -15.03 -24.28
C ARG A 216 -3.41 -15.57 -22.86
N GLN A 217 -4.67 -15.77 -22.49
CA GLN A 217 -5.08 -16.44 -21.25
C GLN A 217 -5.99 -17.64 -21.59
N GLU A 218 -6.05 -18.62 -20.69
CA GLU A 218 -7.11 -19.65 -20.66
C GLU A 218 -8.44 -19.08 -20.11
N ILE A 219 -8.44 -17.83 -19.67
CA ILE A 219 -9.60 -17.08 -19.17
C ILE A 219 -10.17 -16.27 -20.33
N GLU A 220 -11.40 -16.58 -20.71
CA GLU A 220 -12.14 -15.81 -21.70
C GLU A 220 -12.78 -14.59 -21.02
N PHE A 221 -12.45 -13.40 -21.50
CA PHE A 221 -13.13 -12.16 -21.13
C PHE A 221 -14.21 -11.89 -22.20
N PHE A 222 -15.48 -11.80 -21.78
CA PHE A 222 -16.63 -11.49 -22.65
C PHE A 222 -17.05 -10.03 -22.50
#